data_AF-A0A382SMB4-F1
#
_entry.id   AF-A0A382SMB4-F1
#
_cell.length_a   1.000
_cell.length_b   1.000
_cell.length_c   1.000
_cell.angle_alpha   90.00
_cell.angle_beta   90.00
_cell.angle_gamma   90.00
#
_symmetry.space_group_name_H-M   'P 1'
#
loop_
_entity.id
_entity.type
_entity.pdbx_description
1 polymer ?
#
loop_
_entity_poly.entity_id
_entity_poly.type
_entity_poly.pdbx_seq_one_letter_code
_entity_poly.pdbx_strand_id
1 'polypeptide(L)'
;MPKPSAIAIGAHPDDIEFCMAGTLLKLKAVGWQIHYFNLSSGNLGSVKMNSNRTARTRAKEARTASRILGAKYHPGICDDLEIIYDVPTLRKVSAVIRESNASIVLTHSP
;
A
#
# COMPACT_ATOMS: atom_id res chain seq x y z
N MET A 1 10.08 17.75 -17.66
CA MET A 1 10.62 16.74 -16.72
C MET A 1 9.50 15.76 -16.37
N PRO A 2 9.77 14.47 -16.12
CA PRO A 2 8.74 13.55 -15.67
C PRO A 2 8.09 14.04 -14.36
N LYS A 3 6.79 13.80 -14.20
CA LYS A 3 6.04 14.17 -13.00
C LYS A 3 6.64 13.43 -11.80
N PRO A 4 7.01 14.10 -10.69
CA PRO A 4 7.56 13.42 -9.52
C PRO A 4 6.51 12.49 -8.91
N SER A 5 6.95 11.40 -8.30
CA SER A 5 6.04 10.43 -7.68
C SER A 5 6.47 10.03 -6.28
N ALA A 6 5.47 9.66 -5.48
CA ALA A 6 5.63 9.14 -4.13
C ALA A 6 4.82 7.84 -3.98
N ILE A 7 5.36 6.90 -3.21
CA ILE A 7 4.68 5.66 -2.85
C ILE A 7 4.55 5.56 -1.34
N ALA A 8 3.34 5.25 -0.86
CA ALA A 8 3.14 4.82 0.50
C ALA A 8 3.10 3.30 0.56
N ILE A 9 3.87 2.74 1.49
CA ILE A 9 3.97 1.30 1.73
C ILE A 9 3.52 1.02 3.17
N GLY A 10 2.42 0.28 3.31
CA GLY A 10 1.90 -0.20 4.59
C GLY A 10 2.03 -1.71 4.70
N ALA A 11 2.02 -2.26 5.92
CA ALA A 11 2.01 -3.71 6.10
C ALA A 11 0.62 -4.28 5.76
N HIS A 12 -0.45 -3.60 6.16
CA HIS A 12 -1.82 -4.05 6.04
C HIS A 12 -2.68 -3.00 5.30
N PRO A 13 -3.82 -3.40 4.69
CA PRO A 13 -4.91 -2.47 4.40
C PRO A 13 -5.16 -1.57 5.62
N ASP A 14 -5.48 -0.28 5.43
CA ASP A 14 -5.66 0.77 6.46
C ASP A 14 -4.41 1.44 7.06
N ASP A 15 -3.21 0.84 7.04
CA ASP A 15 -2.00 1.51 7.57
C ASP A 15 -1.71 2.84 6.86
N ILE A 16 -1.89 2.87 5.53
CA ILE A 16 -1.69 4.08 4.72
C ILE A 16 -2.72 5.15 5.09
N GLU A 17 -3.98 4.76 5.28
CA GLU A 17 -5.06 5.66 5.70
C GLU A 17 -4.75 6.33 7.03
N PHE A 18 -4.30 5.55 8.03
CA PHE A 18 -3.99 6.07 9.37
C PHE A 18 -2.76 6.96 9.38
N CYS A 19 -1.71 6.59 8.67
CA CYS A 19 -0.38 7.17 8.90
C CYS A 19 0.09 8.12 7.79
N MET A 20 -0.41 7.98 6.56
CA MET A 20 0.26 8.53 5.37
C MET A 20 -0.67 9.26 4.40
N ALA A 21 -1.99 9.03 4.46
CA ALA A 21 -2.96 9.55 3.50
C ALA A 21 -2.96 11.08 3.41
N GLY A 22 -2.87 11.78 4.54
CA GLY A 22 -2.80 13.25 4.56
C GLY A 22 -1.59 13.80 3.79
N THR A 23 -0.43 13.16 3.95
CA THR A 23 0.79 13.52 3.23
C THR A 23 0.67 13.23 1.73
N LEU A 24 0.12 12.07 1.35
CA LEU A 24 -0.15 11.75 -0.05
C LEU A 24 -1.07 12.78 -0.72
N LEU A 25 -2.14 13.21 -0.04
CA LEU A 25 -3.06 14.23 -0.55
C LEU A 25 -2.34 15.57 -0.75
N LYS A 26 -1.47 15.98 0.18
CA LYS A 26 -0.65 17.20 0.03
C LYS A 26 0.30 17.11 -1.15
N LEU A 27 0.99 15.97 -1.34
CA LEU A 27 1.88 15.74 -2.48
C LEU A 27 1.11 15.78 -3.80
N LYS A 28 -0.06 15.11 -3.87
CA LYS A 28 -0.94 15.14 -5.04
C LYS A 28 -1.40 16.56 -5.36
N ALA A 29 -1.75 17.37 -4.36
CA ALA A 29 -2.19 18.75 -4.54
C ALA A 29 -1.12 19.64 -5.20
N VAL A 30 0.16 19.37 -4.95
CA VAL A 30 1.29 20.05 -5.61
C VAL A 30 1.77 19.32 -6.88
N GLY A 31 0.94 18.44 -7.44
CA GLY A 31 1.18 17.84 -8.75
C GLY A 31 2.05 16.59 -8.75
N TRP A 32 2.16 15.86 -7.64
CA TRP A 32 2.84 14.55 -7.64
C TRP A 32 1.90 13.42 -8.07
N GLN A 33 2.46 12.38 -8.68
CA GLN A 33 1.78 11.11 -8.84
C GLN A 33 1.93 10.29 -7.55
N ILE A 34 0.83 9.76 -7.01
CA ILE A 34 0.85 9.03 -5.74
C ILE A 34 0.49 7.56 -5.94
N HIS A 35 1.15 6.68 -5.20
CA HIS A 35 1.02 5.23 -5.27
C HIS A 35 0.67 4.65 -3.89
N TYR A 36 -0.14 3.59 -3.90
CA TYR A 36 -0.71 2.95 -2.73
C TYR A 36 -0.34 1.47 -2.75
N PHE A 37 0.37 0.98 -1.73
CA PHE A 37 0.84 -0.40 -1.70
C PHE A 37 0.83 -0.97 -0.27
N ASN A 38 -0.10 -1.88 0.02
CA ASN A 38 -0.04 -2.66 1.26
C ASN A 38 0.56 -4.03 0.97
N LEU A 39 1.47 -4.50 1.83
CA LEU A 39 2.21 -5.72 1.59
C LEU A 39 1.35 -6.98 1.77
N SER A 40 0.53 -7.02 2.81
CA SER A 40 -0.33 -8.17 3.12
C SER A 40 -1.77 -7.98 2.65
N SER A 41 -2.49 -9.10 2.56
CA SER A 41 -3.94 -9.14 2.34
C SER A 41 -4.75 -8.66 3.56
N GLY A 42 -4.12 -8.61 4.74
CA GLY A 42 -4.80 -8.30 6.00
C GLY A 42 -5.86 -9.34 6.39
N ASN A 43 -5.74 -10.57 5.88
CA ASN A 43 -6.73 -11.64 6.00
C ASN A 43 -7.02 -12.07 7.45
N LEU A 44 -6.15 -11.76 8.41
CA LEU A 44 -6.35 -12.08 9.83
C LEU A 44 -6.90 -10.92 10.67
N GLY A 45 -7.11 -9.74 10.06
CA GLY A 45 -7.63 -8.54 10.72
C GLY A 45 -9.11 -8.55 11.10
N SER A 46 -9.76 -9.70 11.25
CA SER A 46 -11.18 -9.78 11.64
C SER A 46 -11.45 -10.90 12.65
N VAL A 47 -12.20 -10.55 13.70
CA VAL A 47 -12.77 -11.52 14.66
C VAL A 47 -14.14 -12.06 14.25
N LYS A 48 -14.72 -11.57 13.14
CA LYS A 48 -16.07 -11.94 12.67
C LYS A 48 -16.09 -12.67 11.33
N MET A 49 -15.07 -12.45 10.50
CA MET A 49 -14.96 -13.04 9.17
C MET A 49 -13.81 -14.04 9.14
N ASN A 50 -13.98 -15.14 8.39
CA ASN A 50 -12.87 -16.05 8.12
C ASN A 50 -11.83 -15.38 7.21
N SER A 51 -10.62 -15.95 7.19
CA SER A 51 -9.46 -15.41 6.46
C SER A 51 -9.78 -15.04 4.99
N ASN A 52 -10.35 -15.97 4.23
CA ASN A 52 -10.70 -15.74 2.82
C ASN A 52 -11.69 -14.58 2.62
N ARG A 53 -12.71 -14.48 3.48
CA ARG A 53 -13.69 -13.39 3.41
C ARG A 53 -13.06 -12.06 3.84
N THR A 54 -12.21 -12.06 4.85
CA THR A 54 -11.48 -10.87 5.31
C THR A 54 -10.57 -10.35 4.20
N ALA A 55 -9.76 -11.20 3.58
CA ALA A 55 -8.87 -10.84 2.48
C ALA A 55 -9.63 -10.14 1.33
N ARG A 56 -10.73 -10.74 0.86
CA ARG A 56 -11.56 -10.17 -0.23
C ARG A 56 -12.18 -8.83 0.16
N THR A 57 -12.66 -8.73 1.40
CA THR A 57 -13.29 -7.51 1.93
C THR A 57 -12.27 -6.39 2.00
N ARG A 58 -11.13 -6.61 2.66
CA ARG A 58 -10.08 -5.60 2.83
C ARG A 58 -9.41 -5.23 1.51
N ALA A 59 -9.29 -6.16 0.56
CA ALA A 59 -8.81 -5.83 -0.79
C ALA A 59 -9.79 -4.89 -1.54
N LYS A 60 -11.10 -5.04 -1.35
CA LYS A 60 -12.11 -4.12 -1.93
C LYS A 60 -12.06 -2.75 -1.25
N GLU A 61 -11.90 -2.73 0.07
CA GLU A 61 -11.74 -1.49 0.85
C GLU A 61 -10.48 -0.74 0.42
N ALA A 62 -9.32 -1.39 0.36
CA ALA A 62 -8.06 -0.80 -0.08
C ALA A 62 -8.14 -0.22 -1.49
N ARG A 63 -8.73 -0.94 -2.46
CA ARG A 63 -8.96 -0.40 -3.82
C ARG A 63 -9.91 0.80 -3.83
N THR A 64 -10.87 0.82 -2.91
CA THR A 64 -11.80 1.95 -2.78
C THR A 64 -11.08 3.16 -2.19
N ALA A 65 -10.28 2.96 -1.14
CA ALA A 65 -9.50 4.00 -0.50
C ALA A 65 -8.45 4.60 -1.45
N SER A 66 -7.72 3.77 -2.21
CA SER A 66 -6.78 4.24 -3.23
C SER A 66 -7.47 5.10 -4.29
N ARG A 67 -8.69 4.73 -4.71
CA ARG A 67 -9.50 5.52 -5.66
C ARG A 67 -9.94 6.85 -5.05
N ILE A 68 -10.32 6.89 -3.78
CA ILE A 68 -10.67 8.12 -3.06
C ILE A 68 -9.46 9.05 -3.00
N LEU A 69 -8.28 8.54 -2.64
CA LEU A 69 -7.03 9.30 -2.66
C LEU A 69 -6.64 9.73 -4.09
N GLY A 70 -7.09 8.99 -5.10
CA GLY A 70 -6.63 9.09 -6.49
C GLY A 70 -5.17 8.65 -6.63
N ALA A 71 -4.80 7.60 -5.92
CA ALA A 71 -3.52 6.93 -5.99
C ALA A 71 -3.58 5.68 -6.87
N LYS A 72 -2.48 5.36 -7.55
CA LYS A 72 -2.33 4.08 -8.25
C LYS A 72 -2.23 2.95 -7.23
N TYR A 73 -3.18 2.02 -7.28
CA TYR A 73 -3.23 0.84 -6.42
C TYR A 73 -2.25 -0.23 -6.92
N HIS A 74 -1.49 -0.81 -5.99
CA HIS A 74 -0.65 -1.98 -6.19
C HIS A 74 -1.16 -3.15 -5.33
N PRO A 75 -1.40 -4.34 -5.90
CA PRO A 75 -1.82 -5.51 -5.13
C PRO A 75 -0.78 -5.95 -4.09
N GLY A 76 -1.25 -6.46 -2.95
CA GLY A 76 -0.38 -7.08 -1.93
C GLY A 76 0.29 -8.36 -2.43
N ILE A 77 1.33 -8.78 -1.71
CA ILE A 77 2.29 -9.80 -2.14
C ILE A 77 2.35 -11.04 -1.23
N CYS A 78 1.62 -11.03 -0.12
CA CYS A 78 1.57 -12.08 0.91
C CYS A 78 0.29 -11.97 1.76
N ASP A 79 0.10 -12.92 2.68
CA ASP A 79 -0.95 -12.89 3.68
C ASP A 79 -0.49 -12.23 4.99
N ASP A 80 -1.45 -11.91 5.85
CA ASP A 80 -1.20 -11.27 7.15
C ASP A 80 -0.41 -12.22 8.05
N LEU A 81 0.50 -11.66 8.86
CA LEU A 81 1.53 -12.38 9.64
C LEU A 81 2.57 -13.16 8.81
N GLU A 82 2.53 -13.10 7.48
CA GLU A 82 3.47 -13.78 6.57
C GLU A 82 4.39 -12.81 5.80
N ILE A 83 4.50 -11.56 6.26
CA ILE A 83 5.48 -10.60 5.73
C ILE A 83 6.87 -10.98 6.26
N ILE A 84 7.62 -11.76 5.48
CA ILE A 84 8.96 -12.21 5.85
C ILE A 84 10.03 -11.30 5.24
N TYR A 85 11.00 -10.89 6.05
CA TYR A 85 12.16 -10.14 5.58
C TYR A 85 13.16 -11.09 4.91
N ASP A 86 12.95 -11.35 3.62
CA ASP A 86 13.81 -12.19 2.80
C ASP A 86 14.03 -11.61 1.39
N VAL A 87 15.01 -12.16 0.67
CA VAL A 87 15.34 -11.70 -0.69
C VAL A 87 14.15 -11.81 -1.66
N PRO A 88 13.36 -12.90 -1.68
CA PRO A 88 12.15 -12.98 -2.49
C PRO A 88 11.15 -11.83 -2.25
N THR A 89 10.84 -11.52 -0.99
CA THR A 89 9.90 -10.46 -0.62
C THR A 89 10.46 -9.08 -0.98
N LEU A 90 11.74 -8.84 -0.66
CA LEU A 90 12.43 -7.60 -1.03
C LEU A 90 12.44 -7.36 -2.55
N ARG A 91 12.57 -8.41 -3.37
CA ARG A 91 12.50 -8.30 -4.84
C ARG A 91 11.11 -7.87 -5.31
N LYS A 92 10.04 -8.42 -4.74
CA LYS A 92 8.66 -8.02 -5.07
C LYS A 92 8.41 -6.55 -4.72
N VAL A 93 8.81 -6.12 -3.52
CA VAL A 93 8.68 -4.71 -3.09
C VAL A 93 9.50 -3.79 -4.00
N SER A 94 10.75 -4.17 -4.29
CA SER A 94 11.64 -3.40 -5.18
C SER A 94 11.07 -3.25 -6.59
N ALA A 95 10.39 -4.27 -7.12
CA ALA A 95 9.74 -4.19 -8.44
C ALA A 95 8.63 -3.13 -8.46
N VAL A 96 7.79 -3.07 -7.42
CA VAL A 96 6.73 -2.05 -7.29
C VAL A 96 7.30 -0.65 -7.12
N ILE A 97 8.38 -0.50 -6.34
CA ILE A 97 9.09 0.79 -6.20
C ILE A 97 9.61 1.26 -7.56
N ARG A 98 10.24 0.37 -8.35
CA ARG A 98 10.71 0.68 -9.71
C ARG A 98 9.56 1.05 -10.65
N GLU A 99 8.46 0.31 -10.61
CA GLU A 99 7.26 0.61 -11.42
C GLU A 99 6.65 1.97 -11.06
N SER A 100 6.71 2.38 -9.79
CA SER A 100 6.22 3.67 -9.34
C SER A 100 7.13 4.85 -9.70
N ASN A 101 8.40 4.59 -10.03
CA ASN A 101 9.44 5.60 -10.22
C ASN A 101 9.53 6.61 -9.05
N ALA A 102 9.17 6.16 -7.83
CA ALA A 102 9.00 7.04 -6.68
C ALA A 102 10.33 7.67 -6.24
N SER A 103 10.30 8.99 -6.04
CA SER A 103 11.39 9.76 -5.43
C SER A 103 11.25 9.84 -3.90
N ILE A 104 10.06 9.56 -3.38
CA ILE A 104 9.75 9.52 -1.94
C ILE A 104 9.03 8.19 -1.64
N VAL A 105 9.52 7.50 -0.60
CA VAL A 105 8.83 6.34 0.01
C VAL A 105 8.35 6.75 1.40
N LEU A 106 7.05 6.62 1.64
CA LEU A 106 6.45 6.74 2.97
C LEU A 106 6.23 5.33 3.53
N THR A 107 6.66 5.09 4.76
CA THR A 107 6.47 3.82 5.46
C THR A 107 6.39 4.09 6.98
N HIS A 108 5.82 3.15 7.74
CA HIS A 108 5.84 3.22 9.20
C HIS A 108 7.24 2.91 9.77
N SER A 109 7.48 3.31 11.02
CA SER A 109 8.67 2.88 11.77
C SER A 109 8.70 1.35 11.87
N PRO A 110 9.89 0.71 11.83
CA PRO A 110 10.02 -0.69 12.20
C PRO A 110 9.63 -0.93 13.66
#